data_AF-A0A3C1C7D1-F1
#
_entry.id   AF-A0A3C1C7D1-F1
#
_cell.length_a   1.000
_cell.length_b   1.000
_cell.length_c   1.000
_cell.angle_alpha   90.00
_cell.angle_beta   90.00
_cell.angle_gamma   90.00
#
_symmetry.space_group_name_H-M   'P 1'
#
loop_
_entity.id
_entity.type
_entity.pdbx_description
1 polymer ?
#
loop_
_entity_poly.entity_id
_entity_poly.type
_entity_poly.pdbx_seq_one_letter_code
_entity_poly.pdbx_strand_id
1 'polypeptide(L)'
;MRESDNEEVQIQLLIELLINLRLIGTDSSIPDMRIQKSNIEDIYSEVENKTHNMLSSVRNPSSKFIYYAREVIKKFPVRQDAEEMIERIRSDAEAFEENRTEDDPLRGFASDLRKEVHRRLSPRIITHFLNPYIELAAHKNPEPIINAGYVALAYTFSPDDEDEQFIDLATDLQKRLQFLWDYEEGDMATVRQHLRDNLDIFERCFLRAEVEGLLGILNPENLSSADKELDAFKRLASVKFFLKESYLESRIDLYDLILLDLGLGRLIFLLANDLTNNFFAEVTPRNIRDALEVMRELLTISSIKGLRIQNVQLRQNELGELRESSVSDFIRLKHSLEAISSELQQYIQSEIIDEMTGSLNQILENYRVPTSKLSQIKTRFFNNFIRRTQIHVLSEFVEKVSTAVDKELERQQGEGQLYLRYQRLLEKSSFSEYIEEKGIDAYIAVTWRKPEQWLRPFLGGKGNSIIDMAQIGLPVPPAFVLSYPLLAAINQNTDQIRTGIIAKLRELEM
;
A
#
# COMPACT_ATOMS: atom_id res chain seq x y z
N MET A 1 8.93 -21.66 -29.02
CA MET A 1 10.26 -21.63 -28.39
C MET A 1 11.13 -22.69 -29.05
N ARG A 2 12.44 -22.45 -29.24
CA ARG A 2 13.36 -23.52 -29.67
C ARG A 2 13.50 -24.50 -28.50
N GLU A 3 13.30 -25.79 -28.74
CA GLU A 3 13.55 -26.84 -27.74
C GLU A 3 15.05 -26.84 -27.42
N SER A 4 15.41 -26.35 -26.23
CA SER A 4 16.76 -26.42 -25.68
C SER A 4 16.68 -27.25 -24.40
N ASP A 5 17.52 -28.27 -24.28
CA ASP A 5 17.57 -29.12 -23.08
C ASP A 5 18.25 -28.43 -21.88
N ASN A 6 18.78 -27.21 -22.08
CA ASN A 6 19.42 -26.43 -21.01
C ASN A 6 18.40 -25.46 -20.36
N GLU A 7 18.08 -25.69 -19.09
CA GLU A 7 17.15 -24.88 -18.31
C GLU A 7 17.57 -23.39 -18.25
N GLU A 8 18.87 -23.07 -18.15
CA GLU A 8 19.33 -21.68 -18.13
C GLU A 8 18.98 -20.94 -19.42
N VAL A 9 19.10 -21.62 -20.56
CA VAL A 9 18.70 -21.07 -21.87
C VAL A 9 17.19 -20.90 -21.93
N GLN A 10 16.42 -21.84 -21.40
CA GLN A 10 14.96 -21.72 -21.34
C GLN A 10 14.52 -20.54 -20.45
N ILE A 11 15.16 -20.34 -19.30
CA ILE A 11 14.91 -19.20 -18.40
C ILE A 11 15.20 -17.88 -19.13
N GLN A 12 16.34 -17.79 -19.83
CA GLN A 12 16.70 -16.61 -20.60
C GLN A 12 15.66 -16.30 -21.70
N LEU A 13 15.18 -17.32 -22.41
CA LEU A 13 14.11 -17.17 -23.41
C LEU A 13 12.79 -16.71 -22.78
N LEU A 14 12.45 -17.20 -21.58
CA LEU A 14 11.26 -16.74 -20.84
C LEU A 14 11.40 -15.27 -20.43
N ILE A 15 12.59 -14.84 -19.97
CA ILE A 15 12.89 -13.44 -19.63
C ILE A 15 12.72 -12.55 -20.86
N GLU A 16 13.32 -12.94 -21.99
CA GLU A 16 13.20 -12.19 -23.24
C GLU A 16 11.74 -12.09 -23.69
N LEU A 17 11.00 -13.20 -23.68
CA LEU A 17 9.58 -13.21 -24.03
C LEU A 17 8.77 -12.29 -23.10
N LEU A 18 9.00 -12.37 -21.79
CA LEU A 18 8.33 -11.53 -20.80
C LEU A 18 8.59 -10.03 -21.06
N ILE A 19 9.83 -9.66 -21.37
CA ILE A 19 10.19 -8.29 -21.70
C ILE A 19 9.44 -7.81 -22.96
N ASN A 20 9.48 -8.61 -24.04
CA ASN A 20 8.76 -8.28 -25.27
C ASN A 20 7.26 -8.09 -25.00
N LEU A 21 6.63 -9.04 -24.31
CA LEU A 21 5.20 -8.98 -23.97
C LEU A 21 4.83 -7.74 -23.16
N ARG A 22 5.71 -7.27 -22.27
CA ARG A 22 5.50 -6.09 -21.45
C ARG A 22 5.85 -4.76 -22.13
N LEU A 23 6.66 -4.78 -23.19
CA LEU A 23 7.01 -3.57 -23.95
C LEU A 23 5.98 -3.24 -25.03
N ILE A 24 5.28 -4.23 -25.57
CA ILE A 24 4.26 -4.02 -26.62
C ILE A 24 3.23 -2.99 -26.14
N GLY A 25 2.96 -1.98 -26.98
CA GLY A 25 1.96 -0.95 -26.70
C GLY A 25 2.37 0.12 -25.68
N THR A 26 3.60 0.08 -25.13
CA THR A 26 4.02 1.01 -24.08
C THR A 26 4.67 2.31 -24.59
N ASP A 27 5.26 2.30 -25.79
CA ASP A 27 5.81 3.49 -26.47
C ASP A 27 5.70 3.30 -27.99
N SER A 28 5.47 4.39 -28.71
CA SER A 28 5.31 4.39 -30.17
C SER A 28 6.53 3.87 -30.94
N SER A 29 7.71 3.87 -30.32
CA SER A 29 8.96 3.33 -30.87
C SER A 29 9.09 1.81 -30.74
N ILE A 30 8.19 1.15 -30.02
CA ILE A 30 8.15 -0.30 -29.88
C ILE A 30 7.16 -0.86 -30.92
N PRO A 31 7.64 -1.57 -31.96
CA PRO A 31 6.75 -2.12 -32.98
C PRO A 31 5.98 -3.33 -32.45
N ASP A 32 4.69 -3.40 -32.75
CA ASP A 32 3.92 -4.64 -32.58
C ASP A 32 4.22 -5.58 -33.74
N MET A 33 4.99 -6.63 -33.45
CA MET A 33 5.45 -7.62 -34.44
C MET A 33 4.59 -8.89 -34.44
N ARG A 34 3.38 -8.87 -33.88
CA ARG A 34 2.46 -10.01 -33.95
C ARG A 34 1.87 -10.13 -35.36
N ILE A 35 2.21 -11.20 -36.09
CA ILE A 35 1.92 -11.34 -37.53
C ILE A 35 0.76 -12.33 -37.82
N GLN A 36 0.29 -13.09 -36.84
CA GLN A 36 -0.66 -14.19 -37.09
C GLN A 36 -2.11 -13.67 -37.22
N LYS A 37 -2.64 -13.71 -38.44
CA LYS A 37 -4.07 -13.50 -38.71
C LYS A 37 -4.80 -14.85 -38.62
N SER A 38 -5.51 -15.09 -37.53
CA SER A 38 -6.41 -16.23 -37.35
C SER A 38 -7.56 -15.81 -36.42
N ASN A 39 -8.56 -16.68 -36.22
CA ASN A 39 -9.56 -16.51 -35.17
C ASN A 39 -8.84 -16.45 -33.80
N ILE A 40 -9.30 -15.55 -32.93
CA ILE A 40 -8.76 -15.31 -31.60
C ILE A 40 -8.87 -16.59 -30.75
N GLU A 41 -10.01 -17.29 -30.80
CA GLU A 41 -10.22 -18.54 -30.05
C GLU A 41 -9.22 -19.63 -30.47
N ASP A 42 -8.98 -19.79 -31.77
CA ASP A 42 -8.03 -20.78 -32.28
C ASP A 42 -6.58 -20.46 -31.86
N ILE A 43 -6.20 -19.17 -31.87
CA ILE A 43 -4.89 -18.73 -31.38
C ILE A 43 -4.76 -19.04 -29.89
N TYR A 44 -5.83 -18.83 -29.12
CA TYR A 44 -5.83 -19.03 -27.67
C TYR A 44 -5.65 -20.51 -27.34
N SER A 45 -6.43 -21.38 -27.97
CA SER A 45 -6.28 -22.83 -27.81
C SER A 45 -4.92 -23.34 -28.31
N GLU A 46 -4.37 -22.79 -29.40
CA GLU A 46 -3.03 -23.18 -29.88
C GLU A 46 -1.93 -22.78 -28.88
N VAL A 47 -1.98 -21.56 -28.34
CA VAL A 47 -1.04 -21.07 -27.32
C VAL A 47 -1.15 -21.90 -26.06
N GLU A 48 -2.37 -22.18 -25.59
CA GLU A 48 -2.61 -22.99 -24.41
C GLU A 48 -2.04 -24.40 -24.56
N ASN A 49 -2.38 -25.11 -25.64
CA ASN A 49 -1.88 -26.46 -25.90
C ASN A 49 -0.36 -26.52 -25.99
N LYS A 50 0.27 -25.54 -26.65
CA LYS A 50 1.74 -25.45 -26.71
C LYS A 50 2.36 -25.17 -25.35
N THR A 51 1.72 -24.34 -24.54
CA THR A 51 2.18 -24.01 -23.18
C THR A 51 2.11 -25.22 -22.29
N HIS A 52 0.99 -25.95 -22.31
CA HIS A 52 0.80 -27.18 -21.59
C HIS A 52 1.90 -28.20 -21.98
N ASN A 53 2.05 -28.50 -23.27
CA ASN A 53 3.06 -29.45 -23.75
C ASN A 53 4.49 -29.06 -23.36
N MET A 54 4.82 -27.76 -23.43
CA MET A 54 6.13 -27.26 -23.03
C MET A 54 6.35 -27.47 -21.52
N LEU A 55 5.40 -27.08 -20.67
CA LEU A 55 5.55 -27.21 -19.22
C LEU A 55 5.56 -28.68 -18.75
N SER A 56 4.74 -29.55 -19.35
CA SER A 56 4.73 -30.98 -19.04
C SER A 56 6.02 -31.69 -19.48
N SER A 57 6.78 -31.12 -20.41
CA SER A 57 8.06 -31.69 -20.87
C SER A 57 9.24 -31.42 -19.93
N VAL A 58 9.16 -30.39 -19.08
CA VAL A 58 10.25 -29.98 -18.20
C VAL A 58 10.27 -30.86 -16.95
N ARG A 59 11.37 -31.60 -16.77
CA ARG A 59 11.58 -32.46 -15.59
C ARG A 59 12.30 -31.69 -14.50
N ASN A 60 11.75 -31.70 -13.28
CA ASN A 60 12.34 -31.08 -12.09
C ASN A 60 12.75 -29.60 -12.29
N PRO A 61 11.82 -28.71 -12.70
CA PRO A 61 12.14 -27.30 -12.91
C PRO A 61 12.62 -26.63 -11.60
N SER A 62 13.62 -25.78 -11.73
CA SER A 62 14.07 -24.87 -10.69
C SER A 62 12.98 -23.85 -10.33
N SER A 63 13.04 -23.30 -9.11
CA SER A 63 12.11 -22.23 -8.71
C SER A 63 12.19 -20.98 -9.60
N LYS A 64 13.37 -20.73 -10.21
CA LYS A 64 13.58 -19.61 -11.15
C LYS A 64 12.83 -19.83 -12.46
N PHE A 65 12.87 -21.06 -12.99
CA PHE A 65 12.07 -21.43 -14.16
C PHE A 65 10.57 -21.27 -13.88
N ILE A 66 10.08 -21.84 -12.77
CA ILE A 66 8.66 -21.75 -12.39
C ILE A 66 8.22 -20.28 -12.29
N TYR A 67 9.04 -19.41 -11.67
CA TYR A 67 8.77 -17.98 -11.55
C TYR A 67 8.58 -17.31 -12.92
N TYR A 68 9.54 -17.47 -13.84
CA TYR A 68 9.46 -16.81 -15.15
C TYR A 68 8.38 -17.40 -16.06
N ALA A 69 8.16 -18.73 -16.02
CA ALA A 69 7.06 -19.38 -16.72
C ALA A 69 5.70 -18.80 -16.26
N ARG A 70 5.53 -18.67 -14.94
CA ARG A 70 4.36 -18.05 -14.33
C ARG A 70 4.19 -16.58 -14.76
N GLU A 71 5.25 -15.77 -14.79
CA GLU A 71 5.15 -14.37 -15.22
C GLU A 71 4.80 -14.23 -16.71
N VAL A 72 5.30 -15.12 -17.57
CA VAL A 72 4.96 -15.17 -18.99
C VAL A 72 3.49 -15.56 -19.20
N ILE A 73 3.03 -16.63 -18.53
CA ILE A 73 1.63 -17.09 -18.62
C ILE A 73 0.65 -16.03 -18.11
N LYS A 74 1.09 -15.21 -17.13
CA LYS A 74 0.58 -13.86 -16.83
C LYS A 74 -0.05 -13.15 -18.01
N LYS A 75 0.77 -13.00 -19.04
CA LYS A 75 0.53 -12.14 -20.19
C LYS A 75 -0.12 -12.86 -21.36
N PHE A 76 -0.44 -14.14 -21.21
CA PHE A 76 -1.06 -14.88 -22.30
C PHE A 76 -2.52 -14.50 -22.51
N PRO A 77 -3.00 -14.50 -23.76
CA PRO A 77 -4.32 -13.99 -24.09
C PRO A 77 -5.49 -14.70 -23.41
N VAL A 78 -5.33 -15.98 -23.08
CA VAL A 78 -6.31 -16.80 -22.35
C VAL A 78 -6.63 -16.26 -20.95
N ARG A 79 -5.78 -15.37 -20.41
CA ARG A 79 -5.96 -14.74 -19.09
C ARG A 79 -5.98 -13.21 -19.14
N GLN A 80 -6.12 -12.60 -20.34
CA GLN A 80 -5.99 -11.15 -20.51
C GLN A 80 -7.03 -10.34 -19.74
N ASP A 81 -8.29 -10.79 -19.65
CA ASP A 81 -9.39 -9.96 -19.15
C ASP A 81 -9.19 -9.43 -17.71
N ALA A 82 -8.58 -10.22 -16.83
CA ALA A 82 -8.39 -9.85 -15.42
C ALA A 82 -7.13 -8.98 -15.17
N GLU A 83 -6.01 -9.26 -15.83
CA GLU A 83 -4.78 -8.46 -15.65
C GLU A 83 -4.88 -7.13 -16.41
N GLU A 84 -5.52 -7.13 -17.58
CA GLU A 84 -5.80 -5.91 -18.37
C GLU A 84 -6.61 -4.89 -17.56
N MET A 85 -7.49 -5.34 -16.66
CA MET A 85 -8.28 -4.43 -15.82
C MET A 85 -7.41 -3.50 -14.97
N ILE A 86 -6.39 -4.01 -14.28
CA ILE A 86 -5.47 -3.16 -13.48
C ILE A 86 -4.65 -2.24 -14.38
N GLU A 87 -4.24 -2.73 -15.56
CA GLU A 87 -3.51 -1.90 -16.52
C GLU A 87 -4.37 -0.73 -16.99
N ARG A 88 -5.62 -1.01 -17.39
CA ARG A 88 -6.61 0.00 -17.78
C ARG A 88 -6.88 1.00 -16.65
N ILE A 89 -7.12 0.53 -15.42
CA ILE A 89 -7.28 1.39 -14.24
C ILE A 89 -6.09 2.36 -14.07
N ARG A 90 -4.86 1.85 -14.23
CA ARG A 90 -3.64 2.65 -14.11
C ARG A 90 -3.45 3.62 -15.28
N SER A 91 -3.82 3.22 -16.49
CA SER A 91 -3.78 4.06 -17.70
C SER A 91 -4.83 5.16 -17.65
N ASP A 92 -6.05 4.87 -17.19
CA ASP A 92 -7.12 5.86 -17.01
C ASP A 92 -6.70 6.91 -15.98
N ALA A 93 -6.05 6.49 -14.88
CA ALA A 93 -5.48 7.42 -13.90
C ALA A 93 -4.26 8.21 -14.41
N GLU A 94 -3.44 7.64 -15.31
CA GLU A 94 -2.37 8.38 -16.01
C GLU A 94 -2.99 9.47 -16.91
N ALA A 95 -3.97 9.11 -17.74
CA ALA A 95 -4.65 10.04 -18.63
C ALA A 95 -5.36 11.17 -17.87
N PHE A 96 -5.96 10.87 -16.71
CA PHE A 96 -6.62 11.87 -15.87
C PHE A 96 -5.65 12.95 -15.35
N GLU A 97 -4.37 12.64 -15.13
CA GLU A 97 -3.34 13.63 -14.77
C GLU A 97 -2.69 14.26 -16.00
N GLU A 98 -2.30 13.46 -17.00
CA GLU A 98 -1.50 13.92 -18.15
C GLU A 98 -2.28 14.85 -19.10
N ASN A 99 -3.61 14.71 -19.17
CA ASN A 99 -4.45 15.57 -19.99
C ASN A 99 -4.71 16.95 -19.35
N ARG A 100 -4.33 17.16 -18.08
CA ARG A 100 -4.52 18.46 -17.39
C ARG A 100 -3.37 19.43 -17.66
N THR A 101 -3.71 20.71 -17.81
CA THR A 101 -2.73 21.80 -18.02
C THR A 101 -2.02 22.17 -16.71
N GLU A 102 -0.95 22.96 -16.79
CA GLU A 102 -0.16 23.33 -15.60
C GLU A 102 -0.91 24.24 -14.63
N ASP A 103 -1.81 25.08 -15.14
CA ASP A 103 -2.59 26.05 -14.35
C ASP A 103 -3.91 25.48 -13.80
N ASP A 104 -4.21 24.20 -14.06
CA ASP A 104 -5.43 23.55 -13.61
C ASP A 104 -5.41 23.34 -12.07
N PRO A 105 -6.38 23.88 -11.31
CA PRO A 105 -6.44 23.71 -9.85
C PRO A 105 -6.59 22.24 -9.41
N LEU A 106 -7.11 21.36 -10.27
CA LEU A 106 -7.24 19.92 -10.02
C LEU A 106 -5.98 19.12 -10.37
N ARG A 107 -4.94 19.73 -10.94
CA ARG A 107 -3.69 19.01 -11.29
C ARG A 107 -3.05 18.34 -10.08
N GLY A 108 -3.03 19.03 -8.93
CA GLY A 108 -2.52 18.47 -7.66
C GLY A 108 -3.31 17.25 -7.22
N PHE A 109 -4.64 17.35 -7.23
CA PHE A 109 -5.55 16.24 -6.94
C PHE A 109 -5.39 15.06 -7.91
N ALA A 110 -5.30 15.33 -9.21
CA ALA A 110 -5.08 14.31 -10.23
C ALA A 110 -3.75 13.57 -10.03
N SER A 111 -2.69 14.29 -9.64
CA SER A 111 -1.41 13.69 -9.30
C SER A 111 -1.51 12.77 -8.08
N ASP A 112 -2.26 13.16 -7.05
CA ASP A 112 -2.50 12.32 -5.88
C ASP A 112 -3.33 11.09 -6.21
N LEU A 113 -4.40 11.23 -7.00
CA LEU A 113 -5.20 10.11 -7.51
C LEU A 113 -4.33 9.12 -8.29
N ARG A 114 -3.51 9.61 -9.24
CA ARG A 114 -2.59 8.73 -9.99
C ARG A 114 -1.64 8.00 -9.05
N LYS A 115 -1.02 8.70 -8.09
CA LYS A 115 -0.11 8.08 -7.12
C LYS A 115 -0.83 7.00 -6.30
N GLU A 116 -2.05 7.26 -5.84
CA GLU A 116 -2.84 6.31 -5.05
C GLU A 116 -3.18 5.06 -5.86
N VAL A 117 -3.63 5.22 -7.11
CA VAL A 117 -3.92 4.12 -8.04
C VAL A 117 -2.67 3.30 -8.36
N HIS A 118 -1.53 3.96 -8.59
CA HIS A 118 -0.30 3.28 -9.00
C HIS A 118 0.43 2.60 -7.85
N ARG A 119 0.39 3.17 -6.64
CA ARG A 119 1.13 2.66 -5.48
C ARG A 119 0.30 1.73 -4.60
N ARG A 120 -0.98 2.03 -4.40
CA ARG A 120 -1.78 1.42 -3.33
C ARG A 120 -2.99 0.61 -3.79
N LEU A 121 -3.60 0.95 -4.92
CA LEU A 121 -4.72 0.22 -5.54
C LEU A 121 -5.69 -0.41 -4.51
N SER A 122 -6.61 0.37 -3.94
CA SER A 122 -7.52 -0.09 -2.88
C SER A 122 -8.94 0.44 -3.08
N PRO A 123 -9.95 -0.14 -2.39
CA PRO A 123 -11.32 0.39 -2.40
C PRO A 123 -11.43 1.85 -1.94
N ARG A 124 -10.47 2.35 -1.15
CA ARG A 124 -10.44 3.75 -0.69
C ARG A 124 -10.36 4.76 -1.82
N ILE A 125 -9.81 4.39 -2.97
CA ILE A 125 -9.73 5.28 -4.14
C ILE A 125 -11.14 5.72 -4.57
N ILE A 126 -12.10 4.79 -4.54
CA ILE A 126 -13.51 5.07 -4.86
C ILE A 126 -14.05 6.10 -3.86
N THR A 127 -13.90 5.85 -2.56
CA THR A 127 -14.56 6.65 -1.51
C THR A 127 -13.88 7.98 -1.20
N HIS A 128 -12.56 8.10 -1.38
CA HIS A 128 -11.79 9.29 -0.98
C HIS A 128 -11.30 10.14 -2.16
N PHE A 129 -11.38 9.64 -3.40
CA PHE A 129 -10.97 10.41 -4.58
C PHE A 129 -12.09 10.50 -5.60
N LEU A 130 -12.58 9.36 -6.12
CA LEU A 130 -13.50 9.36 -7.25
C LEU A 130 -14.90 9.84 -6.90
N ASN A 131 -15.54 9.28 -5.86
CA ASN A 131 -16.86 9.76 -5.43
C ASN A 131 -16.81 11.25 -5.06
N PRO A 132 -15.83 11.73 -4.27
CA PRO A 132 -15.74 13.15 -3.96
C PRO A 132 -15.56 14.06 -5.18
N TYR A 133 -14.74 13.65 -6.15
CA TYR A 133 -14.55 14.40 -7.38
C TYR A 133 -15.82 14.44 -8.24
N ILE A 134 -16.48 13.29 -8.44
CA ILE A 134 -17.72 13.19 -9.24
C ILE A 134 -18.83 14.03 -8.61
N GLU A 135 -18.99 13.98 -7.28
CA GLU A 135 -19.97 14.80 -6.56
C GLU A 135 -19.72 16.30 -6.75
N LEU A 136 -18.45 16.73 -6.70
CA LEU A 136 -18.08 18.11 -6.93
C LEU A 136 -18.31 18.53 -8.40
N ALA A 137 -17.77 17.77 -9.35
CA ALA A 137 -17.74 18.12 -10.77
C ALA A 137 -19.11 17.95 -11.46
N ALA A 138 -19.79 16.83 -11.24
CA ALA A 138 -21.06 16.53 -11.91
C ALA A 138 -22.29 16.98 -11.12
N HIS A 139 -22.23 16.96 -9.79
CA HIS A 139 -23.38 17.24 -8.92
C HIS A 139 -23.28 18.56 -8.15
N LYS A 140 -22.19 19.32 -8.34
CA LYS A 140 -21.93 20.62 -7.70
C LYS A 140 -22.00 20.57 -6.17
N ASN A 141 -21.67 19.41 -5.59
CA ASN A 141 -21.69 19.17 -4.16
C ASN A 141 -20.25 19.15 -3.60
N PRO A 142 -19.81 20.21 -2.90
CA PRO A 142 -18.43 20.31 -2.40
C PRO A 142 -18.19 19.53 -1.10
N GLU A 143 -19.23 19.11 -0.37
CA GLU A 143 -19.07 18.49 0.95
C GLU A 143 -18.20 17.23 0.93
N PRO A 144 -18.38 16.28 -0.03
CA PRO A 144 -17.56 15.07 -0.09
C PRO A 144 -16.06 15.33 -0.28
N ILE A 145 -15.68 16.32 -1.12
CA ILE A 145 -14.26 16.61 -1.40
C ILE A 145 -13.59 17.37 -0.24
N ILE A 146 -14.36 18.18 0.49
CA ILE A 146 -13.92 18.79 1.76
C ILE A 146 -13.64 17.70 2.79
N ASN A 147 -14.55 16.73 2.94
CA ASN A 147 -14.39 15.60 3.86
C ASN A 147 -13.21 14.70 3.50
N ALA A 148 -12.84 14.62 2.22
CA ALA A 148 -11.64 13.93 1.74
C ALA A 148 -10.33 14.70 2.02
N GLY A 149 -10.40 15.92 2.55
CA GLY A 149 -9.24 16.74 2.92
C GLY A 149 -8.83 17.80 1.89
N TYR A 150 -9.53 17.88 0.75
CA TYR A 150 -9.24 18.84 -0.33
C TYR A 150 -10.04 20.15 -0.15
N VAL A 151 -9.95 20.75 1.04
CA VAL A 151 -10.76 21.92 1.43
C VAL A 151 -10.54 23.11 0.50
N ALA A 152 -9.29 23.42 0.16
CA ALA A 152 -8.98 24.55 -0.72
C ALA A 152 -9.57 24.36 -2.12
N LEU A 153 -9.55 23.12 -2.63
CA LEU A 153 -10.01 22.78 -3.96
C LEU A 153 -11.51 23.08 -4.14
N ALA A 154 -12.32 22.79 -3.11
CA ALA A 154 -13.75 23.05 -3.12
C ALA A 154 -14.12 24.54 -3.35
N TYR A 155 -13.20 25.47 -3.08
CA TYR A 155 -13.43 26.91 -3.25
C TYR A 155 -12.72 27.50 -4.46
N THR A 156 -11.66 26.87 -4.96
CA THR A 156 -10.89 27.36 -6.11
C THR A 156 -11.34 26.79 -7.44
N PHE A 157 -11.97 25.61 -7.42
CA PHE A 157 -12.48 24.94 -8.62
C PHE A 157 -13.92 25.37 -8.93
N SER A 158 -14.19 25.59 -10.22
CA SER A 158 -15.51 25.92 -10.76
C SER A 158 -16.05 24.70 -11.53
N PRO A 159 -17.09 24.01 -11.03
CA PRO A 159 -17.65 22.83 -11.73
C PRO A 159 -18.19 23.13 -13.13
N ASP A 160 -18.58 24.38 -13.40
CA ASP A 160 -19.10 24.80 -14.70
C ASP A 160 -18.01 24.88 -15.79
N ASP A 161 -16.74 24.92 -15.39
CA ASP A 161 -15.59 25.02 -16.30
C ASP A 161 -14.91 23.66 -16.53
N GLU A 162 -15.41 22.57 -15.93
CA GLU A 162 -14.82 21.24 -16.07
C GLU A 162 -15.23 20.57 -17.38
N ASP A 163 -14.25 20.00 -18.06
CA ASP A 163 -14.46 19.27 -19.30
C ASP A 163 -15.10 17.89 -19.04
N GLU A 164 -16.12 17.55 -19.82
CA GLU A 164 -16.87 16.29 -19.75
C GLU A 164 -15.93 15.07 -19.83
N GLN A 165 -14.82 15.18 -20.57
CA GLN A 165 -13.84 14.10 -20.68
C GLN A 165 -13.28 13.65 -19.31
N PHE A 166 -13.12 14.55 -18.34
CA PHE A 166 -12.58 14.21 -17.03
C PHE A 166 -13.64 13.54 -16.14
N ILE A 167 -14.90 13.95 -16.28
CA ILE A 167 -16.04 13.33 -15.60
C ILE A 167 -16.20 11.89 -16.12
N ASP A 168 -16.11 11.69 -17.44
CA ASP A 168 -16.15 10.38 -18.08
C ASP A 168 -15.00 9.49 -17.62
N LEU A 169 -13.76 9.99 -17.66
CA LEU A 169 -12.58 9.25 -17.17
C LEU A 169 -12.72 8.84 -15.70
N ALA A 170 -13.18 9.75 -14.83
CA ALA A 170 -13.39 9.44 -13.42
C ALA A 170 -14.50 8.42 -13.20
N THR A 171 -15.58 8.52 -13.97
CA THR A 171 -16.73 7.60 -13.91
C THR A 171 -16.34 6.20 -14.40
N ASP A 172 -15.59 6.10 -15.49
CA ASP A 172 -15.10 4.82 -16.00
C ASP A 172 -14.08 4.20 -15.06
N LEU A 173 -13.15 4.99 -14.52
CA LEU A 173 -12.22 4.53 -13.50
C LEU A 173 -12.94 4.02 -12.25
N GLN A 174 -14.01 4.72 -11.81
CA GLN A 174 -14.85 4.31 -10.68
C GLN A 174 -15.53 2.96 -10.97
N LYS A 175 -16.15 2.79 -12.14
CA LYS A 175 -16.80 1.53 -12.53
C LYS A 175 -15.81 0.37 -12.58
N ARG A 176 -14.62 0.58 -13.15
CA ARG A 176 -13.57 -0.45 -13.19
C ARG A 176 -13.09 -0.85 -11.80
N LEU A 177 -12.90 0.11 -10.90
CA LEU A 177 -12.53 -0.18 -9.51
C LEU A 177 -13.66 -0.87 -8.76
N GLN A 178 -14.93 -0.49 -8.99
CA GLN A 178 -16.08 -1.19 -8.42
C GLN A 178 -16.12 -2.63 -8.89
N PHE A 179 -15.99 -2.88 -10.19
CA PHE A 179 -15.91 -4.23 -10.75
C PHE A 179 -14.72 -5.03 -10.19
N LEU A 180 -13.57 -4.38 -9.99
CA LEU A 180 -12.39 -5.04 -9.41
C LEU A 180 -12.66 -5.58 -7.99
N TRP A 181 -13.39 -4.82 -7.17
CA TRP A 181 -13.67 -5.14 -5.78
C TRP A 181 -15.05 -5.77 -5.55
N ASP A 182 -15.79 -6.08 -6.62
CA ASP A 182 -17.08 -6.72 -6.54
C ASP A 182 -16.92 -8.24 -6.36
N TYR A 183 -17.39 -8.72 -5.21
CA TYR A 183 -17.32 -10.11 -4.76
C TYR A 183 -18.45 -11.00 -5.30
N GLU A 184 -19.45 -10.41 -5.94
CA GLU A 184 -20.63 -11.09 -6.48
C GLU A 184 -20.55 -11.24 -8.00
N GLU A 185 -20.32 -10.14 -8.70
CA GLU A 185 -20.33 -10.09 -10.19
C GLU A 185 -19.00 -9.59 -10.80
N GLY A 186 -18.01 -9.26 -9.97
CA GLY A 186 -16.74 -8.64 -10.38
C GLY A 186 -15.55 -9.56 -10.70
N ASP A 187 -14.35 -8.97 -10.71
CA ASP A 187 -13.07 -9.68 -10.90
C ASP A 187 -12.86 -10.74 -9.80
N MET A 188 -13.15 -10.40 -8.55
CA MET A 188 -13.06 -11.33 -7.42
C MET A 188 -14.02 -12.52 -7.57
N ALA A 189 -15.24 -12.27 -8.05
CA ALA A 189 -16.21 -13.33 -8.33
C ALA A 189 -15.75 -14.25 -9.46
N THR A 190 -15.18 -13.67 -10.52
CA THR A 190 -14.62 -14.39 -11.67
C THR A 190 -13.47 -15.30 -11.25
N VAL A 191 -12.53 -14.79 -10.44
CA VAL A 191 -11.42 -15.59 -9.90
C VAL A 191 -11.92 -16.70 -8.98
N ARG A 192 -12.92 -16.40 -8.14
CA ARG A 192 -13.56 -17.40 -7.26
C ARG A 192 -14.21 -18.52 -8.08
N GLN A 193 -14.93 -18.17 -9.14
CA GLN A 193 -15.57 -19.15 -10.02
C GLN A 193 -14.53 -20.00 -10.75
N HIS A 194 -13.48 -19.39 -11.29
CA HIS A 194 -12.38 -20.13 -11.91
C HIS A 194 -11.74 -21.15 -10.95
N LEU A 195 -11.53 -20.79 -9.68
CA LEU A 195 -11.03 -21.75 -8.68
C LEU A 195 -12.05 -22.85 -8.34
N ARG A 196 -13.36 -22.55 -8.38
CA ARG A 196 -14.43 -23.56 -8.22
C ARG A 196 -14.49 -24.54 -9.39
N ASP A 197 -14.28 -24.04 -10.61
CA ASP A 197 -14.33 -24.86 -11.82
C ASP A 197 -13.17 -25.88 -11.87
N ASN A 198 -12.11 -25.66 -11.09
CA ASN A 198 -10.93 -26.53 -10.99
C ASN A 198 -10.83 -27.27 -9.64
N LEU A 199 -11.97 -27.52 -8.96
CA LEU A 199 -11.99 -28.24 -7.68
C LEU A 199 -11.51 -29.69 -7.76
N ASP A 200 -11.60 -30.31 -8.94
CA ASP A 200 -11.05 -31.64 -9.23
C ASP A 200 -9.52 -31.68 -9.09
N ILE A 201 -8.82 -30.60 -9.48
CA ILE A 201 -7.38 -30.45 -9.28
C ILE A 201 -7.06 -30.34 -7.80
N PHE A 202 -7.84 -29.55 -7.04
CA PHE A 202 -7.68 -29.45 -5.59
C PHE A 202 -8.02 -30.76 -4.87
N GLU A 203 -8.92 -31.57 -5.40
CA GLU A 203 -9.21 -32.91 -4.89
C GLU A 203 -8.00 -33.84 -5.01
N ARG A 204 -7.29 -33.80 -6.15
CA ARG A 204 -6.00 -34.50 -6.32
C ARG A 204 -4.94 -34.06 -5.30
N CYS A 205 -5.03 -32.82 -4.81
CA CYS A 205 -4.16 -32.28 -3.76
C CYS A 205 -4.64 -32.56 -2.32
N PHE A 206 -5.81 -33.17 -2.13
CA PHE A 206 -6.52 -33.25 -0.83
C PHE A 206 -6.86 -31.88 -0.21
N LEU A 207 -7.02 -30.86 -1.02
CA LEU A 207 -7.32 -29.48 -0.60
C LEU A 207 -8.76 -29.06 -0.88
N ARG A 208 -9.59 -29.94 -1.47
CA ARG A 208 -10.97 -29.59 -1.89
C ARG A 208 -11.78 -28.92 -0.79
N ALA A 209 -11.88 -29.53 0.39
CA ALA A 209 -12.69 -29.00 1.49
C ALA A 209 -12.14 -27.65 2.03
N GLU A 210 -10.82 -27.53 2.14
CA GLU A 210 -10.14 -26.30 2.57
C GLU A 210 -10.43 -25.16 1.59
N VAL A 211 -10.36 -25.44 0.28
CA VAL A 211 -10.62 -24.47 -0.79
C VAL A 211 -12.10 -24.13 -0.87
N GLU A 212 -13.02 -25.09 -0.81
CA GLU A 212 -14.46 -24.81 -0.78
C GLU A 212 -14.83 -23.91 0.41
N GLY A 213 -14.27 -24.19 1.59
CA GLY A 213 -14.42 -23.34 2.78
C GLY A 213 -13.85 -21.95 2.59
N LEU A 214 -12.63 -21.83 2.06
CA LEU A 214 -11.99 -20.56 1.74
C LEU A 214 -12.82 -19.74 0.74
N LEU A 215 -13.25 -20.34 -0.37
CA LEU A 215 -14.05 -19.65 -1.38
C LEU A 215 -15.44 -19.27 -0.85
N GLY A 216 -15.95 -19.97 0.16
CA GLY A 216 -17.18 -19.62 0.88
C GLY A 216 -17.05 -18.35 1.73
N ILE A 217 -15.87 -18.09 2.30
CA ILE A 217 -15.63 -16.88 3.12
C ILE A 217 -15.19 -15.65 2.31
N LEU A 218 -14.88 -15.81 1.01
CA LEU A 218 -14.57 -14.68 0.12
C LEU A 218 -15.87 -13.99 -0.34
N ASN A 219 -16.50 -13.26 0.58
CA ASN A 219 -17.70 -12.47 0.35
C ASN A 219 -17.68 -11.19 1.24
N PRO A 220 -18.53 -10.18 0.94
CA PRO A 220 -18.48 -8.89 1.64
C PRO A 220 -18.71 -8.99 3.16
N GLU A 221 -19.58 -9.89 3.61
CA GLU A 221 -19.90 -10.06 5.04
C GLU A 221 -18.73 -10.65 5.84
N ASN A 222 -18.00 -11.58 5.23
CA ASN A 222 -16.86 -12.26 5.82
C ASN A 222 -15.54 -11.50 5.61
N LEU A 223 -15.50 -10.49 4.76
CA LEU A 223 -14.34 -9.61 4.58
C LEU A 223 -14.60 -8.18 5.12
N SER A 224 -15.59 -8.05 6.02
CA SER A 224 -16.03 -6.77 6.57
C SER A 224 -15.05 -6.12 7.57
N SER A 225 -14.01 -6.84 8.01
CA SER A 225 -13.07 -6.37 9.02
C SER A 225 -11.67 -6.92 8.80
N ALA A 226 -10.67 -6.17 9.28
CA ALA A 226 -9.25 -6.50 9.16
C ALA A 226 -8.92 -7.92 9.68
N ASP A 227 -9.49 -8.32 10.82
CA ASP A 227 -9.22 -9.64 11.41
C ASP A 227 -9.71 -10.79 10.51
N LYS A 228 -10.92 -10.64 9.94
CA LYS A 228 -11.49 -11.68 9.08
C LYS A 228 -10.78 -11.73 7.73
N GLU A 229 -10.40 -10.59 7.18
CA GLU A 229 -9.62 -10.56 5.94
C GLU A 229 -8.22 -11.14 6.17
N LEU A 230 -7.59 -10.86 7.31
CA LEU A 230 -6.32 -11.48 7.69
C LEU A 230 -6.45 -13.00 7.86
N ASP A 231 -7.56 -13.52 8.40
CA ASP A 231 -7.83 -14.96 8.44
C ASP A 231 -7.93 -15.56 7.04
N ALA A 232 -8.69 -14.93 6.13
CA ALA A 232 -8.79 -15.35 4.73
C ALA A 232 -7.42 -15.33 4.04
N PHE A 233 -6.61 -14.30 4.31
CA PHE A 233 -5.26 -14.17 3.78
C PHE A 233 -4.32 -15.28 4.28
N LYS A 234 -4.40 -15.65 5.57
CA LYS A 234 -3.63 -16.76 6.15
C LYS A 234 -4.03 -18.11 5.55
N ARG A 235 -5.34 -18.36 5.36
CA ARG A 235 -5.84 -19.57 4.68
C ARG A 235 -5.34 -19.65 3.25
N LEU A 236 -5.35 -18.54 2.50
CA LEU A 236 -4.77 -18.47 1.16
C LEU A 236 -3.26 -18.80 1.14
N ALA A 237 -2.50 -18.30 2.11
CA ALA A 237 -1.09 -18.64 2.26
C ALA A 237 -0.91 -20.15 2.49
N SER A 238 -1.73 -20.74 3.37
CA SER A 238 -1.71 -22.18 3.66
C SER A 238 -2.06 -23.03 2.44
N VAL A 239 -3.15 -22.71 1.73
CA VAL A 239 -3.54 -23.40 0.48
C VAL A 239 -2.42 -23.32 -0.55
N LYS A 240 -1.79 -22.14 -0.72
CA LYS A 240 -0.68 -21.96 -1.67
C LYS A 240 0.54 -22.81 -1.30
N PHE A 241 0.86 -22.92 -0.01
CA PHE A 241 1.93 -23.79 0.48
C PHE A 241 1.64 -25.25 0.14
N PHE A 242 0.46 -25.77 0.53
CA PHE A 242 0.12 -27.17 0.28
C PHE A 242 -0.06 -27.52 -1.20
N LEU A 243 -0.48 -26.55 -2.03
CA LEU A 243 -0.52 -26.72 -3.48
C LEU A 243 0.88 -26.95 -4.05
N LYS A 244 1.88 -26.20 -3.57
CA LYS A 244 3.28 -26.36 -3.95
C LYS A 244 3.83 -27.72 -3.48
N GLU A 245 3.53 -28.14 -2.26
CA GLU A 245 3.90 -29.46 -1.77
C GLU A 245 3.28 -30.58 -2.61
N SER A 246 2.00 -30.45 -2.98
CA SER A 246 1.32 -31.43 -3.84
C SER A 246 1.97 -31.57 -5.21
N TYR A 247 2.51 -30.48 -5.77
CA TYR A 247 3.33 -30.51 -6.98
C TYR A 247 4.66 -31.24 -6.75
N LEU A 248 5.38 -30.94 -5.65
CA LEU A 248 6.63 -31.64 -5.32
C LEU A 248 6.42 -33.15 -5.11
N GLU A 249 5.25 -33.54 -4.60
CA GLU A 249 4.80 -34.93 -4.45
C GLU A 249 4.25 -35.54 -5.76
N SER A 250 4.32 -34.81 -6.88
CA SER A 250 3.86 -35.26 -8.20
C SER A 250 2.36 -35.61 -8.28
N ARG A 251 1.52 -34.98 -7.45
CA ARG A 251 0.05 -35.18 -7.49
C ARG A 251 -0.62 -34.39 -8.63
N ILE A 252 -0.01 -33.28 -9.01
CA ILE A 252 -0.40 -32.39 -10.10
C ILE A 252 0.82 -32.05 -10.94
N ASP A 253 0.61 -31.64 -12.18
CA ASP A 253 1.71 -31.22 -13.05
C ASP A 253 2.04 -29.72 -12.90
N LEU A 254 3.06 -29.26 -13.64
CA LEU A 254 3.51 -27.88 -13.57
C LEU A 254 2.48 -26.89 -14.14
N TYR A 255 1.71 -27.31 -15.15
CA TYR A 255 0.69 -26.45 -15.74
C TYR A 255 -0.45 -26.23 -14.76
N ASP A 256 -0.98 -27.30 -14.16
CA ASP A 256 -1.99 -27.29 -13.11
C ASP A 256 -1.54 -26.42 -11.92
N LEU A 257 -0.29 -26.59 -11.47
CA LEU A 257 0.29 -25.75 -10.42
C LEU A 257 0.22 -24.27 -10.79
N ILE A 258 0.73 -23.89 -11.97
CA ILE A 258 0.77 -22.49 -12.39
C ILE A 258 -0.65 -21.94 -12.54
N LEU A 259 -1.55 -22.68 -13.18
CA LEU A 259 -2.95 -22.30 -13.42
C LEU A 259 -3.64 -21.89 -12.11
N LEU A 260 -3.57 -22.76 -11.10
CA LEU A 260 -4.15 -22.52 -9.77
C LEU A 260 -3.39 -21.44 -9.00
N ASP A 261 -2.06 -21.43 -9.06
CA ASP A 261 -1.20 -20.44 -8.41
C ASP A 261 -1.51 -19.01 -8.86
N LEU A 262 -1.89 -18.83 -10.13
CA LEU A 262 -2.28 -17.55 -10.68
C LEU A 262 -3.60 -17.06 -10.12
N GLY A 263 -4.63 -17.91 -10.02
CA GLY A 263 -5.91 -17.57 -9.40
C GLY A 263 -5.74 -17.21 -7.92
N LEU A 264 -5.05 -18.07 -7.16
CA LEU A 264 -4.73 -17.79 -5.75
C LEU A 264 -3.86 -16.54 -5.60
N GLY A 265 -2.90 -16.35 -6.50
CA GLY A 265 -2.00 -15.20 -6.51
C GLY A 265 -2.73 -13.87 -6.74
N ARG A 266 -3.80 -13.89 -7.55
CA ARG A 266 -4.67 -12.72 -7.79
C ARG A 266 -5.43 -12.33 -6.53
N LEU A 267 -6.05 -13.30 -5.84
CA LEU A 267 -6.74 -13.08 -4.57
C LEU A 267 -5.79 -12.55 -3.50
N ILE A 268 -4.61 -13.17 -3.35
CA ILE A 268 -3.55 -12.73 -2.43
C ILE A 268 -3.16 -11.28 -2.72
N PHE A 269 -2.99 -10.91 -3.99
CA PHE A 269 -2.61 -9.55 -4.34
C PHE A 269 -3.70 -8.54 -3.96
N LEU A 270 -4.97 -8.84 -4.24
CA LEU A 270 -6.08 -7.95 -3.94
C LEU A 270 -6.31 -7.80 -2.43
N LEU A 271 -6.39 -8.91 -1.69
CA LEU A 271 -6.56 -8.87 -0.23
C LEU A 271 -5.36 -8.21 0.48
N ALA A 272 -4.14 -8.41 -0.03
CA ALA A 272 -2.99 -7.71 0.54
C ALA A 272 -3.09 -6.19 0.35
N ASN A 273 -3.57 -5.72 -0.81
CA ASN A 273 -3.77 -4.28 -1.02
C ASN A 273 -4.94 -3.75 -0.18
N ASP A 274 -6.03 -4.50 -0.03
CA ASP A 274 -7.15 -4.08 0.81
C ASP A 274 -6.77 -4.06 2.29
N LEU A 275 -6.14 -5.12 2.83
CA LEU A 275 -5.54 -5.10 4.17
C LEU A 275 -4.60 -3.90 4.37
N THR A 276 -3.56 -3.79 3.54
CA THR A 276 -2.50 -2.81 3.79
C THR A 276 -2.93 -1.38 3.52
N ASN A 277 -3.84 -1.14 2.56
CA ASN A 277 -4.19 0.21 2.11
C ASN A 277 -5.59 0.66 2.49
N ASN A 278 -6.52 -0.25 2.79
CA ASN A 278 -7.85 0.08 3.32
C ASN A 278 -7.90 -0.03 4.85
N PHE A 279 -7.72 -1.24 5.39
CA PHE A 279 -7.82 -1.48 6.84
C PHE A 279 -6.66 -0.89 7.63
N PHE A 280 -5.45 -0.95 7.07
CA PHE A 280 -4.25 -0.32 7.61
C PHE A 280 -3.86 0.92 6.80
N ALA A 281 -4.86 1.70 6.34
CA ALA A 281 -4.63 3.00 5.70
C ALA A 281 -3.76 3.92 6.56
N GLU A 282 -4.02 3.92 7.87
CA GLU A 282 -3.20 4.59 8.89
C GLU A 282 -2.70 3.57 9.93
N VAL A 283 -1.39 3.56 10.15
CA VAL A 283 -0.75 2.77 11.21
C VAL A 283 -0.44 3.69 12.38
N THR A 284 -0.88 3.29 13.56
CA THR A 284 -0.73 4.02 14.83
C THR A 284 -0.22 3.06 15.90
N PRO A 285 0.26 3.55 17.06
CA PRO A 285 0.66 2.67 18.16
C PRO A 285 -0.43 1.69 18.63
N ARG A 286 -1.71 1.97 18.33
CA ARG A 286 -2.85 1.13 18.75
C ARG A 286 -3.01 -0.13 17.89
N ASN A 287 -2.71 -0.06 16.59
CA ASN A 287 -2.88 -1.17 15.64
C ASN A 287 -1.54 -1.70 15.12
N ILE A 288 -0.41 -1.21 15.64
CA ILE A 288 0.91 -1.59 15.15
C ILE A 288 1.18 -3.09 15.26
N ARG A 289 0.71 -3.74 16.34
CA ARG A 289 0.87 -5.19 16.54
C ARG A 289 0.17 -6.01 15.45
N ASP A 290 -1.01 -5.58 15.04
CA ASP A 290 -1.75 -6.26 13.97
C ASP A 290 -1.10 -5.98 12.61
N ALA A 291 -0.54 -4.77 12.41
CA ALA A 291 0.28 -4.47 11.24
C ALA A 291 1.53 -5.35 11.16
N LEU A 292 2.19 -5.66 12.29
CA LEU A 292 3.32 -6.60 12.32
C LEU A 292 2.89 -8.01 11.90
N GLU A 293 1.70 -8.46 12.31
CA GLU A 293 1.16 -9.77 11.90
C GLU A 293 0.91 -9.81 10.38
N VAL A 294 0.29 -8.76 9.82
CA VAL A 294 0.08 -8.64 8.36
C VAL A 294 1.42 -8.69 7.64
N MET A 295 2.44 -7.98 8.13
CA MET A 295 3.79 -7.98 7.57
C MET A 295 4.44 -9.37 7.63
N ARG A 296 4.27 -10.09 8.74
CA ARG A 296 4.77 -11.46 8.90
C ARG A 296 4.16 -12.39 7.86
N GLU A 297 2.86 -12.29 7.62
CA GLU A 297 2.16 -13.11 6.62
C GLU A 297 2.51 -12.74 5.17
N LEU A 298 2.74 -11.46 4.88
CA LEU A 298 3.27 -11.02 3.59
C LEU A 298 4.67 -11.60 3.31
N LEU A 299 5.53 -11.68 4.34
CA LEU A 299 6.82 -12.36 4.26
C LEU A 299 6.66 -13.88 4.05
N THR A 300 5.69 -14.52 4.72
CA THR A 300 5.37 -15.95 4.53
C THR A 300 5.04 -16.24 3.07
N ILE A 301 4.12 -15.46 2.49
CA ILE A 301 3.70 -15.61 1.10
C ILE A 301 4.84 -15.36 0.14
N SER A 302 5.71 -14.39 0.43
CA SER A 302 6.89 -14.11 -0.38
C SER A 302 7.84 -15.31 -0.41
N SER A 303 8.03 -15.99 0.72
CA SER A 303 8.80 -17.24 0.80
C SER A 303 8.14 -18.39 0.03
N ILE A 304 6.82 -18.58 0.17
CA ILE A 304 6.07 -19.63 -0.57
C ILE A 304 6.21 -19.44 -2.08
N LYS A 305 6.11 -18.19 -2.56
CA LYS A 305 6.33 -17.79 -3.96
C LYS A 305 7.76 -18.05 -4.46
N GLY A 306 8.69 -18.43 -3.57
CA GLY A 306 10.08 -18.71 -3.91
C GLY A 306 10.92 -17.46 -4.13
N LEU A 307 10.48 -16.31 -3.59
CA LEU A 307 11.25 -15.07 -3.69
C LEU A 307 12.48 -15.20 -2.78
N ARG A 308 13.66 -14.94 -3.34
CA ARG A 308 14.96 -15.08 -2.66
C ARG A 308 15.28 -13.87 -1.75
N ILE A 309 14.31 -13.49 -0.92
CA ILE A 309 14.52 -12.51 0.15
C ILE A 309 15.39 -13.18 1.22
N GLN A 310 16.43 -12.51 1.67
CA GLN A 310 17.35 -13.06 2.67
C GLN A 310 16.69 -13.08 4.05
N ASN A 311 17.09 -14.02 4.91
CA ASN A 311 16.72 -14.08 6.33
C ASN A 311 15.22 -14.02 6.67
N VAL A 312 14.31 -14.38 5.75
CA VAL A 312 12.86 -14.29 5.96
C VAL A 312 12.41 -14.91 7.29
N GLN A 313 12.89 -16.11 7.62
CA GLN A 313 12.52 -16.79 8.87
C GLN A 313 12.99 -16.02 10.11
N LEU A 314 14.19 -15.43 10.08
CA LEU A 314 14.71 -14.60 11.15
C LEU A 314 13.80 -13.36 11.34
N ARG A 315 13.46 -12.68 10.24
CA ARG A 315 12.57 -11.51 10.28
C ARG A 315 11.17 -11.85 10.81
N GLN A 316 10.63 -12.99 10.40
CA GLN A 316 9.33 -13.44 10.91
C GLN A 316 9.35 -13.69 12.42
N ASN A 317 10.43 -14.31 12.93
CA ASN A 317 10.59 -14.54 14.36
C ASN A 317 10.74 -13.22 15.13
N GLU A 318 11.57 -12.29 14.63
CA GLU A 318 11.74 -10.95 15.22
C GLU A 318 10.42 -10.18 15.30
N LEU A 319 9.63 -10.17 14.22
CA LEU A 319 8.31 -9.54 14.20
C LEU A 319 7.33 -10.21 15.16
N GLY A 320 7.37 -11.55 15.27
CA GLY A 320 6.58 -12.31 16.22
C GLY A 320 6.88 -11.94 17.67
N GLU A 321 8.16 -11.89 18.03
CA GLU A 321 8.61 -11.48 19.37
C GLU A 321 8.17 -10.04 19.71
N LEU A 322 8.35 -9.10 18.77
CA LEU A 322 7.97 -7.70 18.94
C LEU A 322 6.45 -7.53 19.10
N ARG A 323 5.66 -8.34 18.37
CA ARG A 323 4.20 -8.37 18.48
C ARG A 323 3.74 -8.88 19.84
N GLU A 324 4.37 -9.95 20.35
CA GLU A 324 4.01 -10.60 21.62
C GLU A 324 4.53 -9.85 22.86
N SER A 325 5.54 -8.98 22.68
CA SER A 325 6.10 -8.17 23.76
C SER A 325 5.02 -7.31 24.43
N SER A 326 5.00 -7.33 25.77
CA SER A 326 4.06 -6.53 26.59
C SER A 326 4.27 -5.03 26.44
N VAL A 327 5.50 -4.59 26.17
CA VAL A 327 5.89 -3.21 25.92
C VAL A 327 6.39 -3.07 24.48
N SER A 328 5.92 -2.03 23.79
CA SER A 328 6.37 -1.74 22.41
C SER A 328 7.77 -1.15 22.43
N ASP A 329 8.76 -1.94 22.01
CA ASP A 329 10.13 -1.46 21.79
C ASP A 329 10.25 -0.89 20.37
N PHE A 330 9.98 0.40 20.25
CA PHE A 330 9.99 1.10 18.96
C PHE A 330 11.40 1.23 18.35
N ILE A 331 12.47 1.15 19.16
CA ILE A 331 13.85 1.17 18.65
C ILE A 331 14.18 -0.16 17.99
N ARG A 332 13.92 -1.27 18.69
CA ARG A 332 14.12 -2.61 18.13
C ARG A 332 13.22 -2.84 16.91
N LEU A 333 11.98 -2.34 16.95
CA LEU A 333 11.07 -2.39 15.81
C LEU A 333 11.61 -1.61 14.61
N LYS A 334 12.09 -0.37 14.80
CA LYS A 334 12.72 0.42 13.73
C LYS A 334 13.85 -0.34 13.05
N HIS A 335 14.76 -0.93 13.83
CA HIS A 335 15.87 -1.70 13.27
C HIS A 335 15.42 -2.95 12.50
N SER A 336 14.39 -3.65 12.99
CA SER A 336 13.84 -4.80 12.26
C SER A 336 13.22 -4.37 10.92
N LEU A 337 12.50 -3.25 10.89
CA LEU A 337 11.90 -2.69 9.67
C LEU A 337 12.97 -2.20 8.67
N GLU A 338 14.02 -1.53 9.13
CA GLU A 338 15.18 -1.14 8.30
C GLU A 338 15.85 -2.35 7.66
N ALA A 339 16.01 -3.43 8.42
CA ALA A 339 16.58 -4.67 7.92
C ALA A 339 15.70 -5.33 6.85
N ILE A 340 14.38 -5.43 7.09
CA ILE A 340 13.42 -5.93 6.10
C ILE A 340 13.46 -5.07 4.83
N SER A 341 13.41 -3.74 4.97
CA SER A 341 13.46 -2.81 3.84
C SER A 341 14.73 -3.00 3.00
N SER A 342 15.87 -3.18 3.67
CA SER A 342 17.16 -3.41 2.99
C SER A 342 17.18 -4.73 2.23
N GLU A 343 16.64 -5.81 2.82
CA GLU A 343 16.55 -7.13 2.18
C GLU A 343 15.62 -7.11 0.96
N LEU A 344 14.50 -6.38 1.03
CA LEU A 344 13.58 -6.19 -0.09
C LEU A 344 14.24 -5.39 -1.23
N GLN A 345 14.94 -4.31 -0.90
CA GLN A 345 15.65 -3.50 -1.90
C GLN A 345 16.76 -4.29 -2.58
N GLN A 346 17.52 -5.08 -1.81
CA GLN A 346 18.54 -5.97 -2.37
C GLN A 346 17.94 -6.99 -3.33
N TYR A 347 16.83 -7.63 -2.95
CA TYR A 347 16.11 -8.56 -3.82
C TYR A 347 15.67 -7.91 -5.14
N ILE A 348 15.05 -6.71 -5.09
CA ILE A 348 14.64 -5.98 -6.29
C ILE A 348 15.84 -5.69 -7.19
N GLN A 349 16.96 -5.25 -6.61
CA GLN A 349 18.15 -4.94 -7.39
C GLN A 349 18.72 -6.19 -8.06
N SER A 350 19.03 -7.23 -7.28
CA SER A 350 19.78 -8.38 -7.78
C SER A 350 18.94 -9.36 -8.59
N GLU A 351 17.71 -9.65 -8.17
CA GLU A 351 16.90 -10.73 -8.75
C GLU A 351 15.91 -10.23 -9.82
N ILE A 352 15.68 -8.92 -9.92
CA ILE A 352 14.79 -8.32 -10.93
C ILE A 352 15.57 -7.38 -11.87
N ILE A 353 16.18 -6.33 -11.32
CA ILE A 353 16.79 -5.29 -12.16
C ILE A 353 18.02 -5.83 -12.88
N ASP A 354 19.00 -6.36 -12.15
CA ASP A 354 20.26 -6.83 -12.73
C ASP A 354 20.03 -7.98 -13.71
N GLU A 355 19.16 -8.93 -13.32
CA GLU A 355 18.82 -10.11 -14.13
C GLU A 355 18.16 -9.76 -15.47
N MET A 356 17.26 -8.78 -15.50
CA MET A 356 16.52 -8.42 -16.73
C MET A 356 17.20 -7.32 -17.55
N THR A 357 18.14 -6.55 -16.97
CA THR A 357 18.74 -5.38 -17.62
C THR A 357 19.49 -5.75 -18.89
N GLY A 358 20.26 -6.84 -18.90
CA GLY A 358 20.99 -7.29 -20.08
C GLY A 358 20.07 -7.57 -21.27
N SER A 359 19.06 -8.42 -21.04
CA SER A 359 18.04 -8.79 -22.02
C SER A 359 17.23 -7.59 -22.50
N LEU A 360 16.87 -6.68 -21.59
CA LEU A 360 16.12 -5.46 -21.91
C LEU A 360 16.94 -4.54 -22.84
N ASN A 361 18.23 -4.36 -22.55
CA ASN A 361 19.10 -3.55 -23.41
C ASN A 361 19.18 -4.13 -24.82
N GLN A 362 19.42 -5.45 -24.92
CA GLN A 362 19.51 -6.13 -26.20
C GLN A 362 18.20 -6.04 -27.01
N ILE A 363 17.05 -6.19 -26.36
CA ILE A 363 15.74 -6.05 -27.02
C ILE A 363 15.52 -4.62 -27.52
N LEU A 364 15.80 -3.61 -26.70
CA LEU A 364 15.64 -2.21 -27.09
C LEU A 364 16.59 -1.81 -28.23
N GLU A 365 17.81 -2.36 -28.25
CA GLU A 365 18.76 -2.22 -29.37
C GLU A 365 18.22 -2.88 -30.65
N ASN A 366 17.65 -4.08 -30.55
CA ASN A 366 17.04 -4.78 -31.69
C ASN A 366 15.86 -4.01 -32.28
N TYR A 367 15.07 -3.33 -31.44
CA TYR A 367 14.00 -2.43 -31.85
C TYR A 367 14.49 -1.08 -32.38
N ARG A 368 15.80 -0.79 -32.30
CA ARG A 368 16.41 0.47 -32.72
C ARG A 368 15.80 1.68 -32.02
N VAL A 369 15.48 1.54 -30.73
CA VAL A 369 14.92 2.63 -29.92
C VAL A 369 15.92 3.77 -29.81
N PRO A 370 15.51 5.05 -30.00
CA PRO A 370 16.42 6.19 -29.89
C PRO A 370 17.05 6.31 -28.50
N THR A 371 18.35 6.63 -28.44
CA THR A 371 19.10 6.76 -27.18
C THR A 371 18.46 7.74 -26.19
N SER A 372 17.83 8.80 -26.69
CA SER A 372 17.13 9.80 -25.87
C SER A 372 15.95 9.23 -25.07
N LYS A 373 15.32 8.14 -25.55
CA LYS A 373 14.17 7.49 -24.91
C LYS A 373 14.54 6.30 -24.02
N LEU A 374 15.75 5.75 -24.17
CA LEU A 374 16.14 4.50 -23.50
C LEU A 374 15.99 4.55 -21.97
N SER A 375 16.45 5.64 -21.34
CA SER A 375 16.36 5.79 -19.89
C SER A 375 14.90 5.78 -19.41
N GLN A 376 14.05 6.58 -20.06
CA GLN A 376 12.64 6.69 -19.72
C GLN A 376 11.90 5.36 -19.89
N ILE A 377 12.12 4.63 -21.00
CA ILE A 377 11.49 3.33 -21.26
C ILE A 377 11.93 2.31 -20.22
N LYS A 378 13.22 2.24 -19.89
CA LYS A 378 13.74 1.32 -18.85
C LYS A 378 13.13 1.61 -17.49
N THR A 379 13.10 2.87 -17.07
CA THR A 379 12.48 3.28 -15.79
C THR A 379 10.99 2.93 -15.77
N ARG A 380 10.25 3.20 -16.85
CA ARG A 380 8.82 2.83 -16.94
C ARG A 380 8.63 1.32 -16.89
N PHE A 381 9.47 0.56 -17.58
CA PHE A 381 9.44 -0.90 -17.59
C PHE A 381 9.58 -1.47 -16.17
N PHE A 382 10.64 -1.11 -15.45
CA PHE A 382 10.89 -1.64 -14.10
C PHE A 382 9.85 -1.15 -13.08
N ASN A 383 9.43 0.12 -13.14
CA ASN A 383 8.37 0.63 -12.27
C ASN A 383 7.06 -0.14 -12.48
N ASN A 384 6.66 -0.36 -13.73
CA ASN A 384 5.44 -1.11 -14.05
C ASN A 384 5.57 -2.60 -13.69
N PHE A 385 6.78 -3.16 -13.81
CA PHE A 385 7.06 -4.52 -13.37
C PHE A 385 6.86 -4.65 -11.86
N ILE A 386 7.58 -3.85 -11.08
CA ILE A 386 7.62 -3.93 -9.62
C ILE A 386 6.26 -3.61 -9.00
N ARG A 387 5.57 -2.56 -9.45
CA ARG A 387 4.24 -2.14 -8.90
C ARG A 387 3.14 -3.19 -9.01
N ARG A 388 3.35 -4.27 -9.78
CA ARG A 388 2.38 -5.37 -9.93
C ARG A 388 2.76 -6.60 -9.09
N THR A 389 3.81 -6.49 -8.29
CA THR A 389 4.32 -7.60 -7.47
C THR A 389 3.86 -7.47 -6.03
N GLN A 390 3.85 -8.61 -5.33
CA GLN A 390 3.65 -8.63 -3.88
C GLN A 390 4.75 -7.88 -3.12
N ILE A 391 5.96 -7.85 -3.68
CA ILE A 391 7.11 -7.17 -3.09
C ILE A 391 6.85 -5.68 -2.96
N HIS A 392 6.21 -5.07 -3.96
CA HIS A 392 5.82 -3.66 -3.89
C HIS A 392 4.84 -3.40 -2.75
N VAL A 393 3.80 -4.24 -2.62
CA VAL A 393 2.82 -4.13 -1.51
C VAL A 393 3.51 -4.24 -0.15
N LEU A 394 4.41 -5.21 0.01
CA LEU A 394 5.17 -5.39 1.24
C LEU A 394 6.11 -4.20 1.51
N SER A 395 6.83 -3.71 0.49
CA SER A 395 7.75 -2.58 0.62
C SER A 395 7.04 -1.30 1.05
N GLU A 396 5.93 -0.95 0.41
CA GLU A 396 5.11 0.22 0.78
C GLU A 396 4.53 0.06 2.20
N PHE A 397 4.13 -1.15 2.58
CA PHE A 397 3.61 -1.39 3.92
C PHE A 397 4.69 -1.29 4.99
N VAL A 398 5.90 -1.78 4.73
CA VAL A 398 7.07 -1.59 5.61
C VAL A 398 7.35 -0.10 5.79
N GLU A 399 7.39 0.68 4.71
CA GLU A 399 7.59 2.13 4.78
C GLU A 399 6.50 2.84 5.60
N LYS A 400 5.24 2.43 5.43
CA LYS A 400 4.09 2.96 6.19
C LYS A 400 4.25 2.69 7.70
N VAL A 401 4.61 1.47 8.08
CA VAL A 401 4.83 1.10 9.48
C VAL A 401 6.07 1.82 10.02
N SER A 402 7.17 1.89 9.27
CA SER A 402 8.38 2.65 9.66
C SER A 402 8.06 4.12 9.94
N THR A 403 7.27 4.76 9.07
CA THR A 403 6.84 6.15 9.26
C THR A 403 6.04 6.33 10.56
N ALA A 404 5.18 5.37 10.90
CA ALA A 404 4.43 5.40 12.16
C ALA A 404 5.35 5.22 13.38
N VAL A 405 6.34 4.33 13.28
CA VAL A 405 7.36 4.12 14.32
C VAL A 405 8.22 5.36 14.53
N ASP A 406 8.67 6.00 13.45
CA ASP A 406 9.48 7.22 13.52
C ASP A 406 8.71 8.36 14.18
N LYS A 407 7.45 8.58 13.79
CA LYS A 407 6.57 9.56 14.44
C LYS A 407 6.41 9.31 15.94
N GLU A 408 6.31 8.05 16.33
CA GLU A 408 6.18 7.67 17.74
C GLU A 408 7.49 7.84 18.52
N LEU A 409 8.64 7.51 17.91
CA LEU A 409 9.96 7.78 18.49
C LEU A 409 10.19 9.29 18.66
N GLU A 410 9.83 10.10 17.66
CA GLU A 410 9.88 11.57 17.74
C GLU A 410 8.98 12.09 18.88
N ARG A 411 7.77 11.54 19.03
CA ARG A 411 6.85 11.89 20.12
C ARG A 411 7.47 11.58 21.49
N GLN A 412 8.05 10.39 21.65
CA GLN A 412 8.70 9.97 22.91
C GLN A 412 9.92 10.83 23.24
N GLN A 413 10.74 11.17 22.24
CA GLN A 413 11.88 12.08 22.43
C GLN A 413 11.42 13.48 22.82
N GLY A 414 10.35 13.99 22.19
CA GLY A 414 9.75 15.28 22.55
C GLY A 414 9.25 15.31 23.99
N GLU A 415 8.53 14.27 24.43
CA GLU A 415 8.06 14.13 25.81
C GLU A 415 9.21 14.01 26.81
N GLY A 416 10.26 13.23 26.49
CA GLY A 416 11.45 13.09 27.31
C GLY A 416 12.24 14.40 27.46
N GLN A 417 12.34 15.20 26.39
CA GLN A 417 12.98 16.52 26.45
C GLN A 417 12.17 17.52 27.30
N LEU A 418 10.84 17.48 27.24
CA LEU A 418 9.97 18.30 28.09
C LEU A 418 10.13 17.90 29.57
N TYR A 419 10.20 16.60 29.86
CA TYR A 419 10.44 16.08 31.20
C TYR A 419 11.80 16.49 31.77
N LEU A 420 12.88 16.36 30.99
CA LEU A 420 14.22 16.79 31.41
C LEU A 420 14.33 18.32 31.58
N ARG A 421 13.65 19.10 30.73
CA ARG A 421 13.56 20.57 30.90
C ARG A 421 12.80 20.93 32.17
N TYR A 422 11.76 20.19 32.52
CA TYR A 422 11.02 20.37 33.76
C TYR A 422 11.84 20.01 35.02
N GLN A 423 12.51 18.87 35.04
CA GLN A 423 13.38 18.49 36.17
C GLN A 423 14.46 19.55 36.43
N ARG A 424 15.12 20.05 35.38
CA ARG A 424 16.12 21.12 35.50
C ARG A 424 15.55 22.46 36.00
N LEU A 425 14.25 22.70 35.83
CA LEU A 425 13.58 23.92 36.30
C LEU A 425 13.08 23.77 37.75
N LEU A 426 12.68 22.56 38.15
CA LEU A 426 12.41 22.22 39.55
C LEU A 426 13.69 22.28 40.40
N GLU A 427 14.81 21.78 39.87
CA GLU A 427 16.11 21.80 40.55
C GLU A 427 16.67 23.22 40.77
N LYS A 428 16.18 24.21 40.02
CA LYS A 428 16.65 25.60 40.06
C LYS A 428 15.85 26.52 40.99
N SER A 429 14.94 25.98 41.80
CA SER A 429 14.01 26.71 42.69
C SER A 429 13.02 27.67 41.99
N SER A 430 13.37 28.20 40.81
CA SER A 430 12.64 29.25 40.11
C SER A 430 11.24 28.84 39.63
N PHE A 431 11.02 27.57 39.29
CA PHE A 431 9.72 27.12 38.77
C PHE A 431 8.74 26.69 39.87
N SER A 432 9.25 26.07 40.94
CA SER A 432 8.44 25.83 42.14
C SER A 432 8.04 27.14 42.82
N GLU A 433 8.98 28.09 42.92
CA GLU A 433 8.70 29.46 43.39
C GLU A 433 7.69 30.17 42.47
N TYR A 434 7.79 30.00 41.15
CA TYR A 434 6.83 30.57 40.20
C TYR A 434 5.41 30.02 40.37
N ILE A 435 5.26 28.71 40.59
CA ILE A 435 3.94 28.10 40.86
C ILE A 435 3.39 28.61 42.20
N GLU A 436 4.22 28.71 43.24
CA GLU A 436 3.81 29.25 44.54
C GLU A 436 3.44 30.74 44.45
N GLU A 437 4.18 31.54 43.68
CA GLU A 437 3.93 32.98 43.48
C GLU A 437 2.65 33.23 42.65
N LYS A 438 2.45 32.48 41.56
CA LYS A 438 1.34 32.71 40.62
C LYS A 438 0.07 31.93 40.94
N GLY A 439 0.15 30.92 41.81
CA GLY A 439 -1.01 30.10 42.19
C GLY A 439 -1.72 29.51 40.97
N ILE A 440 -3.04 29.71 40.86
CA ILE A 440 -3.86 29.19 39.76
C ILE A 440 -3.44 29.74 38.39
N ASP A 441 -2.90 30.96 38.32
CA ASP A 441 -2.47 31.57 37.06
C ASP A 441 -1.27 30.83 36.43
N ALA A 442 -0.53 30.04 37.21
CA ALA A 442 0.56 29.19 36.70
C ALA A 442 0.06 28.04 35.78
N TYR A 443 -1.23 27.72 35.83
CA TYR A 443 -1.85 26.63 35.08
C TYR A 443 -2.61 27.11 33.84
N ILE A 444 -2.65 28.42 33.57
CA ILE A 444 -3.45 29.02 32.50
C ILE A 444 -2.57 29.93 31.66
N ALA A 445 -2.58 29.74 30.34
CA ALA A 445 -2.00 30.68 29.39
C ALA A 445 -3.10 31.54 28.77
N VAL A 446 -2.93 32.86 28.86
CA VAL A 446 -3.81 33.85 28.22
C VAL A 446 -3.25 34.22 26.85
N THR A 447 -4.11 34.37 25.84
CA THR A 447 -3.70 34.56 24.44
C THR A 447 -3.43 36.02 24.07
N TRP A 448 -3.92 36.97 24.86
CA TRP A 448 -3.71 38.42 24.65
C TRP A 448 -2.41 38.96 25.27
N ARG A 449 -1.68 38.16 26.07
CA ARG A 449 -0.36 38.55 26.59
C ARG A 449 0.74 37.80 25.87
N LYS A 450 1.86 38.49 25.64
CA LYS A 450 3.07 37.85 25.13
C LYS A 450 3.59 36.87 26.19
N PRO A 451 3.66 35.56 25.92
CA PRO A 451 4.14 34.60 26.90
C PRO A 451 5.63 34.84 27.18
N GLU A 452 6.05 34.60 28.42
CA GLU A 452 7.46 34.61 28.77
C GLU A 452 8.19 33.52 27.97
N GLN A 453 9.41 33.80 27.51
CA GLN A 453 10.12 32.91 26.57
C GLN A 453 10.34 31.50 27.13
N TRP A 454 10.47 31.37 28.45
CA TRP A 454 10.65 30.09 29.11
C TRP A 454 9.37 29.23 29.13
N LEU A 455 8.18 29.82 28.95
CA LEU A 455 6.89 29.12 28.88
C LEU A 455 6.64 28.46 27.53
N ARG A 456 7.17 29.03 26.43
CA ARG A 456 6.90 28.55 25.05
C ARG A 456 7.17 27.04 24.83
N PRO A 457 8.26 26.45 25.36
CA PRO A 457 8.47 25.01 25.26
C PRO A 457 7.33 24.16 25.86
N PHE A 458 6.65 24.65 26.89
CA PHE A 458 5.62 23.92 27.63
C PHE A 458 4.21 24.04 27.01
N LEU A 459 4.03 24.94 26.04
CA LEU A 459 2.77 25.13 25.32
C LEU A 459 2.52 24.04 24.25
N GLY A 460 3.57 23.30 23.87
CA GLY A 460 3.54 22.36 22.74
C GLY A 460 3.28 23.04 21.39
N GLY A 461 3.11 22.25 20.32
CA GLY A 461 2.86 22.78 18.97
C GLY A 461 1.55 23.58 18.90
N LYS A 462 0.44 22.99 19.37
CA LYS A 462 -0.89 23.61 19.35
C LYS A 462 -0.96 24.90 20.18
N GLY A 463 -0.40 24.91 21.39
CA GLY A 463 -0.43 26.11 22.24
C GLY A 463 0.44 27.25 21.70
N ASN A 464 1.60 26.95 21.11
CA ASN A 464 2.40 27.97 20.41
C ASN A 464 1.65 28.51 19.19
N SER A 465 1.03 27.63 18.39
CA SER A 465 0.22 28.06 17.25
C SER A 465 -0.95 28.96 17.66
N ILE A 466 -1.66 28.66 18.75
CA ILE A 466 -2.76 29.50 19.26
C ILE A 466 -2.25 30.90 19.64
N ILE A 467 -1.11 31.00 20.31
CA ILE A 467 -0.52 32.30 20.68
C ILE A 467 -0.05 33.06 19.44
N ASP A 468 0.61 32.39 18.50
CA ASP A 468 1.10 33.02 17.28
C ASP A 468 -0.08 33.47 16.39
N MET A 469 -1.18 32.69 16.35
CA MET A 469 -2.46 33.07 15.72
C MET A 469 -3.09 34.31 16.38
N ALA A 470 -3.07 34.40 17.72
CA ALA A 470 -3.54 35.59 18.42
C ALA A 470 -2.75 36.85 18.04
N GLN A 471 -1.42 36.72 17.89
CA GLN A 471 -0.53 37.85 17.56
C GLN A 471 -0.74 38.40 16.14
N ILE A 472 -1.21 37.57 15.21
CA ILE A 472 -1.58 37.98 13.85
C ILE A 472 -3.06 38.37 13.72
N GLY A 473 -3.78 38.48 14.84
CA GLY A 473 -5.16 38.99 14.88
C GLY A 473 -6.23 37.97 14.52
N LEU A 474 -5.92 36.67 14.50
CA LEU A 474 -6.92 35.63 14.27
C LEU A 474 -7.77 35.36 15.53
N PRO A 475 -9.06 35.00 15.34
CA PRO A 475 -9.93 34.66 16.47
C PRO A 475 -9.47 33.36 17.11
N VAL A 476 -9.08 33.44 18.39
CA VAL A 476 -8.66 32.30 19.20
C VAL A 476 -9.29 32.37 20.60
N PRO A 477 -9.33 31.26 21.36
CA PRO A 477 -9.80 31.30 22.74
C PRO A 477 -9.02 32.32 23.59
N PRO A 478 -9.68 33.02 24.54
CA PRO A 478 -9.03 34.02 25.38
C PRO A 478 -7.93 33.40 26.27
N ALA A 479 -8.14 32.18 26.76
CA ALA A 479 -7.14 31.45 27.53
C ALA A 479 -7.25 29.95 27.30
N PHE A 480 -6.19 29.21 27.62
CA PHE A 480 -6.19 27.75 27.62
C PHE A 480 -5.38 27.19 28.77
N VAL A 481 -5.73 25.98 29.19
CA VAL A 481 -5.09 25.28 30.32
C VAL A 481 -3.76 24.69 29.87
N LEU A 482 -2.73 24.89 30.69
CA LEU A 482 -1.43 24.27 30.51
C LEU A 482 -1.46 22.84 31.02
N SER A 483 -1.49 21.90 30.07
CA SER A 483 -1.60 20.46 30.37
C SER A 483 -0.45 19.97 31.25
N TYR A 484 0.76 20.49 31.05
CA TYR A 484 1.96 19.95 31.70
C TYR A 484 2.12 20.36 33.19
N PRO A 485 2.01 21.64 33.60
CA PRO A 485 1.92 22.02 35.02
C PRO A 485 0.79 21.30 35.76
N LEU A 486 -0.36 21.12 35.10
CA LEU A 486 -1.50 20.40 35.64
C LEU A 486 -1.16 18.93 35.92
N LEU A 487 -0.55 18.24 34.94
CA LEU A 487 -0.12 16.84 35.08
C LEU A 487 0.91 16.65 36.20
N ALA A 488 1.85 17.58 36.35
CA ALA A 488 2.86 17.52 37.39
C ALA A 488 2.27 17.71 38.81
N ALA A 489 1.18 18.46 38.94
CA ALA A 489 0.50 18.70 40.22
C ALA A 489 -0.47 17.58 40.64
N ILE A 490 -0.70 16.56 39.78
CA ILE A 490 -1.64 15.46 40.03
C ILE A 490 -1.32 14.69 41.32
N ASN A 491 -0.06 14.68 41.77
CA ASN A 491 0.34 13.97 42.99
C ASN A 491 0.12 14.75 44.30
N GLN A 492 -0.36 16.01 44.28
CA GLN A 492 -0.31 16.85 45.48
C GLN A 492 -1.62 17.56 45.89
N ASN A 493 -2.55 17.92 44.99
CA ASN A 493 -3.88 18.47 45.37
C ASN A 493 -4.80 18.76 44.15
N THR A 494 -5.32 17.74 43.48
CA THR A 494 -5.96 17.87 42.15
C THR A 494 -7.30 18.64 42.17
N ASP A 495 -8.13 18.48 43.20
CA ASP A 495 -9.50 19.02 43.23
C ASP A 495 -9.56 20.54 43.45
N GLN A 496 -8.67 21.08 44.30
CA GLN A 496 -8.57 22.53 44.53
C GLN A 496 -8.05 23.25 43.28
N ILE A 497 -7.03 22.68 42.63
CA ILE A 497 -6.44 23.24 41.40
C ILE A 497 -7.48 23.24 40.27
N ARG A 498 -8.19 22.13 40.07
CA ARG A 498 -9.24 22.03 39.04
C ARG A 498 -10.36 23.04 39.26
N THR A 499 -10.83 23.19 40.50
CA THR A 499 -11.89 24.15 40.85
C THR A 499 -11.43 25.59 40.62
N GLY A 500 -10.18 25.91 41.00
CA GLY A 500 -9.58 27.22 40.74
C GLY A 500 -9.43 27.54 39.26
N ILE A 501 -8.97 26.59 38.44
CA ILE A 501 -8.83 26.77 36.99
C ILE A 501 -10.19 27.08 36.35
N ILE A 502 -11.24 26.33 36.70
CA ILE A 502 -12.59 26.56 36.16
C ILE A 502 -13.13 27.93 36.54
N ALA A 503 -12.94 28.36 37.80
CA ALA A 503 -13.34 29.68 38.25
C ALA A 503 -12.61 30.79 37.47
N LYS A 504 -11.31 30.60 37.23
CA LYS A 504 -10.49 31.59 36.52
C LYS A 504 -10.81 31.68 35.03
N LEU A 505 -11.05 30.55 34.36
CA LEU A 505 -11.46 30.58 32.94
C LEU A 505 -12.80 31.30 32.75
N ARG A 506 -13.76 31.12 33.67
CA ARG A 506 -15.03 31.86 33.64
C ARG A 506 -14.87 33.37 33.84
N GLU A 507 -13.91 33.79 34.67
CA GLU A 507 -13.57 35.21 34.84
C GLU A 507 -13.02 35.82 33.55
N LEU A 508 -12.28 35.04 32.76
CA LEU A 508 -11.62 35.47 31.52
C LEU A 508 -12.52 35.37 30.26
N GLU A 509 -13.67 34.70 30.37
CA GLU A 509 -14.71 34.63 29.33
C GLU A 509 -15.74 35.77 29.44
N MET A 510 -15.76 36.54 30.54
CA MET A 510 -16.52 37.79 30.70
C MET A 510 -15.70 38.98 30.22
#